data_AF-A0A8S2FC35-F1
#
_entry.id   AF-A0A8S2FC35-F1
#
_cell.length_a   1.000
_cell.length_b   1.000
_cell.length_c   1.000
_cell.angle_alpha   90.00
_cell.angle_beta   90.00
_cell.angle_gamma   90.00
#
_symmetry.space_group_name_H-M   'P 1'
#
loop_
_entity.id
_entity.type
_entity.pdbx_description
1 polymer ?
#
loop_
_entity_poly.entity_id
_entity_poly.type
_entity_poly.pdbx_seq_one_letter_code
_entity_poly.pdbx_strand_id
1 'polypeptide(L)'
;MKKCKRSSLIPEGFRLKSTRFTNNQCKEICDQASRKLMNNTIKVNYGTLAVTERQIRKVQEKLEILNNLQPQLLPEWCYQFQNRIPLFRDQVKKRLFKKFLMLMNEKKRNQQLELSNKQTINYDKVVDLTRRRLTINEKEMLNLGLNFIPTTKLDESKYVAHVIATIQSALYNTNTIQKELIIREVSKTIDNHLPTAIKNNRNKNLNQKQLSTLKNLKSGNEIIVVGADKGGKVVALDVEEYKTKIKAKLSTNTYEIVRSKPDPAKKTHEELSELVKSLKKVRAISNRQEKIFLKQKQLPIVIAQIKVHKKGYPVRLIIAMRNTIGSELAKFITRALSKISNKMRSIKNTKDFIQKLSEIEVNKNTTLASLDVVDLFTSIDKDKAMRILEDVLENNDCWKEDTSLTKENILKTVEFCINNIVFRFQDKIYKQKKGLPMGCSLSPLLTDLVMNDFIKENWYKTHYEYKMLNRYVDDIILISDLTKSQIEKLTSDLNMIDGEKNLQFTFEFEVDCKLPFLDVLLIIDRERVKIYTSWYRKSTADKTLLDFNSDHNSAVK
;
A
#
# COMPACT_ATOMS: atom_id res chain seq x y z
N MET A 1 17.39 29.05 32.90
CA MET A 1 18.14 29.86 31.91
C MET A 1 19.66 29.76 32.07
N LYS A 2 20.29 30.13 33.21
CA LYS A 2 21.76 29.93 33.38
C LYS A 2 22.22 28.48 33.18
N LYS A 3 21.48 27.49 33.70
CA LYS A 3 21.75 26.06 33.45
C LYS A 3 21.70 25.74 31.94
N CYS A 4 20.69 26.24 31.21
CA CYS A 4 20.59 26.09 29.75
C CYS A 4 21.79 26.73 29.03
N LYS A 5 22.21 27.93 29.44
CA LYS A 5 23.40 28.61 28.88
C LYS A 5 24.67 27.75 29.04
N ARG A 6 24.93 27.22 30.24
CA ARG A 6 26.10 26.36 30.51
C ARG A 6 26.06 25.06 29.72
N SER A 7 24.88 24.50 29.47
CA SER A 7 24.70 23.26 28.71
C SER A 7 24.52 23.50 27.19
N SER A 8 24.72 24.73 26.70
CA SER A 8 24.47 25.12 25.30
C SER A 8 23.08 24.68 24.80
N LEU A 9 22.04 25.01 25.57
CA LEU A 9 20.63 24.75 25.27
C LEU A 9 19.85 26.06 25.11
N ILE A 10 18.94 26.09 24.14
CA ILE A 10 18.01 27.20 23.91
C ILE A 10 16.58 26.71 24.23
N PRO A 11 15.92 27.25 25.27
CA PRO A 11 14.52 26.94 25.56
C PRO A 11 13.61 27.37 24.40
N GLU A 12 12.50 26.66 24.22
CA GLU A 12 11.58 26.85 23.10
C GLU A 12 11.11 28.29 22.89
N GLY A 13 10.76 29.00 23.97
CA GLY A 13 10.33 30.41 23.91
C GLY A 13 11.40 31.40 23.43
N PHE A 14 12.66 30.96 23.26
CA PHE A 14 13.73 31.77 22.68
C PHE A 14 14.17 31.28 21.28
N ARG A 15 13.65 30.14 20.79
CA ARG A 15 14.05 29.55 19.49
C ARG A 15 13.39 30.34 18.35
N LEU A 16 14.19 31.00 17.53
CA LEU A 16 13.75 31.69 16.32
C LEU A 16 13.77 30.70 15.15
N LYS A 17 12.79 30.77 14.25
CA LYS A 17 12.69 29.92 13.06
C LYS A 17 12.79 30.78 11.80
N SER A 18 13.55 30.32 10.82
CA SER A 18 13.54 30.90 9.47
C SER A 18 12.28 30.42 8.74
N THR A 19 11.47 31.34 8.22
CA THR A 19 10.24 31.03 7.48
C THR A 19 10.43 31.05 5.96
N ARG A 20 11.56 31.56 5.45
CA ARG A 20 11.78 31.81 4.01
C ARG A 20 12.91 30.99 3.37
N PHE A 21 13.92 30.57 4.13
CA PHE A 21 15.07 29.82 3.59
C PHE A 21 15.53 28.72 4.56
N THR A 22 15.88 27.55 4.03
CA THR A 22 16.25 26.35 4.80
C THR A 22 17.74 26.01 4.74
N ASN A 23 18.58 26.93 4.27
CA ASN A 23 20.03 26.69 4.19
C ASN A 23 20.71 26.73 5.59
N ASN A 24 21.90 26.14 5.68
CA ASN A 24 22.63 26.02 6.96
C ASN A 24 23.01 27.39 7.55
N GLN A 25 23.34 28.37 6.72
CA GLN A 25 23.68 29.72 7.16
C GLN A 25 22.50 30.42 7.85
N CYS A 26 21.29 30.30 7.33
CA CYS A 26 20.09 30.86 7.97
C CYS A 26 19.82 30.20 9.32
N LYS A 27 20.05 28.88 9.45
CA LYS A 27 19.91 28.17 10.72
C LYS A 27 20.90 28.67 11.76
N GLU A 28 22.16 28.87 11.37
CA GLU A 28 23.20 29.43 12.25
C GLU A 28 22.86 30.85 12.72
N ILE A 29 22.36 31.71 11.83
CA ILE A 29 21.94 33.07 12.18
C ILE A 29 20.80 33.05 13.19
N CYS A 30 19.77 32.23 12.97
CA CYS A 30 18.65 32.09 13.92
C CYS A 30 19.14 31.58 15.28
N ASP A 31 20.01 30.57 15.31
CA ASP A 31 20.55 30.02 16.55
C ASP A 31 21.40 31.05 17.33
N GLN A 32 22.21 31.85 16.64
CA GLN A 32 22.99 32.92 17.25
C GLN A 32 22.10 34.01 17.83
N ALA A 33 21.09 34.46 17.08
CA ALA A 33 20.12 35.45 17.54
C ALA A 33 19.34 34.97 18.77
N SER A 34 18.88 33.72 18.75
CA SER A 34 18.21 33.07 19.88
C SER A 34 19.06 33.03 21.16
N ARG A 35 20.37 32.73 21.03
CA ARG A 35 21.31 32.75 22.16
C ARG A 35 21.51 34.15 22.71
N LYS A 36 21.65 35.16 21.84
CA LYS A 36 21.78 36.56 22.24
C LYS A 36 20.54 37.04 23.02
N LEU A 37 19.34 36.72 22.53
CA LEU A 37 18.09 37.06 23.21
C LEU A 37 18.03 36.45 24.62
N MET A 38 18.29 35.14 24.74
CA MET A 38 18.31 34.46 26.04
C MET A 38 19.35 35.08 27.00
N ASN A 39 20.55 35.42 26.51
CA ASN A 39 21.59 36.03 27.32
C ASN A 39 21.19 37.41 27.84
N ASN A 40 20.54 38.22 27.01
CA ASN A 40 20.05 39.53 27.42
C ASN A 40 18.96 39.41 28.49
N THR A 41 17.99 38.50 28.30
CA THR A 41 16.94 38.25 29.31
C THR A 41 17.51 37.76 30.64
N ILE A 42 18.56 36.93 30.62
CA ILE A 42 19.28 36.57 31.86
C ILE A 42 19.82 37.85 32.53
N LYS A 43 20.50 38.73 31.80
CA LYS A 43 21.08 39.96 32.35
C LYS A 43 20.01 40.85 32.99
N VAL A 44 18.91 41.10 32.27
CA VAL A 44 17.79 41.91 32.76
C VAL A 44 17.20 41.31 34.04
N ASN A 45 16.89 40.01 34.05
CA ASN A 45 16.27 39.37 35.21
C ASN A 45 17.17 39.39 36.46
N TYR A 46 18.49 39.31 36.31
CA TYR A 46 19.41 39.45 37.45
C TYR A 46 19.49 40.89 37.96
N GLY A 47 19.38 41.88 37.06
CA GLY A 47 19.22 43.28 37.46
C GLY A 47 17.95 43.48 38.28
N THR A 48 16.81 42.97 37.79
CA THR A 48 15.53 43.03 38.51
C THR A 48 15.61 42.31 39.86
N LEU A 49 16.18 41.10 39.91
CA LEU A 49 16.35 40.35 41.15
C LEU A 49 17.14 41.15 42.20
N ALA A 50 18.26 41.78 41.81
CA ALA A 50 19.07 42.58 42.72
C ALA A 50 18.35 43.84 43.24
N VAL A 51 17.43 44.41 42.45
CA VAL A 51 16.56 45.51 42.89
C VAL A 51 15.51 45.00 43.86
N THR A 52 14.81 43.90 43.53
CA THR A 52 13.79 43.30 44.38
C THR A 52 14.36 42.81 45.70
N GLU A 53 15.54 42.19 45.72
CA GLU A 53 16.23 41.77 46.96
C GLU A 53 16.61 42.96 47.84
N ARG A 54 16.91 44.12 47.27
CA ARG A 54 17.15 45.35 48.04
C ARG A 54 15.85 45.91 48.61
N GLN A 55 14.76 45.88 47.85
CA GLN A 55 13.44 46.29 48.33
C GLN A 55 12.94 45.37 49.45
N ILE A 56 13.09 44.05 49.31
CA ILE A 56 12.75 43.07 50.34
C ILE A 56 13.53 43.35 51.61
N ARG A 57 14.85 43.57 51.53
CA ARG A 57 15.67 43.91 52.70
C ARG A 57 15.19 45.17 53.43
N LYS A 58 14.88 46.24 52.69
CA LYS A 58 14.31 47.47 53.29
C LYS A 58 12.98 47.22 54.01
N VAL A 59 12.14 46.33 53.47
CA VAL A 59 10.87 45.97 54.09
C VAL A 59 11.11 45.07 55.32
N GLN A 60 12.06 44.15 55.26
CA GLN A 60 12.45 43.30 56.38
C GLN A 60 13.02 44.11 57.54
N GLU A 61 13.89 45.08 57.28
CA GLU A 61 14.42 46.00 58.31
C GLU A 61 13.28 46.78 59.00
N LYS A 62 12.31 47.28 58.24
CA LYS A 62 11.11 47.95 58.80
C LYS A 62 10.24 47.00 59.63
N LEU A 63 10.09 45.76 59.18
CA LEU A 63 9.32 44.74 59.89
C LEU A 63 10.03 44.28 61.17
N GLU A 64 11.36 44.17 61.18
CA GLU A 64 12.13 43.86 62.39
C GLU A 64 12.01 44.96 63.45
N ILE A 65 12.03 46.23 63.03
CA ILE A 65 11.78 47.37 63.95
C ILE A 65 10.38 47.28 64.57
N LEU A 66 9.36 47.01 63.76
CA LEU A 66 7.97 46.81 64.23
C LEU A 66 7.84 45.59 65.16
N ASN A 67 8.49 44.48 64.82
CA ASN A 67 8.46 43.24 65.60
C ASN A 67 9.15 43.41 66.97
N ASN A 68 10.23 44.19 67.04
CA ASN A 68 10.95 44.44 68.29
C ASN A 68 10.25 45.44 69.22
N LEU A 69 9.44 46.36 68.67
CA LEU A 69 8.71 47.36 69.46
C LEU A 69 7.36 46.83 69.96
N GLN A 70 6.58 46.13 69.12
CA GLN A 70 5.25 45.59 69.47
C GLN A 70 4.93 44.30 68.70
N PRO A 71 5.43 43.12 69.14
CA PRO A 71 5.26 41.85 68.45
C PRO A 71 3.79 41.43 68.24
N GLN A 72 2.94 41.80 69.20
CA GLN A 72 1.52 41.44 69.27
C GLN A 72 0.60 42.19 68.30
N LEU A 73 1.14 43.12 67.51
CA LEU A 73 0.41 43.81 66.43
C LEU A 73 0.65 43.19 65.05
N LEU A 74 1.54 42.20 64.91
CA LEU A 74 1.76 41.52 63.63
C LEU A 74 0.61 40.56 63.31
N PRO A 75 -0.11 40.75 62.19
CA PRO A 75 -1.22 39.88 61.83
C PRO A 75 -0.77 38.43 61.58
N GLU A 76 -1.61 37.47 61.96
CA GLU A 76 -1.40 36.02 61.77
C GLU A 76 -1.01 35.62 60.33
N TRP A 77 -1.52 36.34 59.32
CA TRP A 77 -1.19 36.05 57.92
C TRP A 77 0.30 36.27 57.60
N CYS A 78 1.02 37.12 58.32
CA CYS A 78 2.46 37.32 58.14
C CYS A 78 3.25 36.04 58.41
N TYR A 79 2.90 35.32 59.48
CA TYR A 79 3.54 34.06 59.86
C TYR A 79 3.19 32.94 58.87
N GLN A 80 1.93 32.87 58.43
CA GLN A 80 1.50 31.94 57.39
C GLN A 80 2.20 32.19 56.05
N PHE A 81 2.43 33.45 55.68
CA PHE A 81 3.11 33.80 54.44
C PHE A 81 4.59 33.41 54.47
N GLN A 82 5.28 33.64 55.60
CA GLN A 82 6.68 33.20 55.81
C GLN A 82 6.84 31.69 55.63
N ASN A 83 5.88 30.89 56.13
CA ASN A 83 5.91 29.43 56.00
C ASN A 83 5.59 28.93 54.57
N ARG A 84 4.83 29.67 53.77
CA ARG A 84 4.46 29.27 52.39
C ARG A 84 5.50 29.64 51.33
N ILE A 85 6.31 30.66 51.55
CA ILE A 85 7.35 31.10 50.59
C ILE A 85 8.34 29.97 50.23
N PRO A 86 8.93 29.22 51.19
CA PRO A 86 9.86 28.13 50.87
C PRO A 86 9.22 27.03 50.02
N LEU A 87 7.96 26.67 50.34
CA LEU A 87 7.20 25.65 49.62
C LEU A 87 6.94 26.05 48.17
N PHE A 88 6.48 27.27 47.95
CA PHE A 88 6.26 27.79 46.60
C PHE A 88 7.57 27.87 45.79
N ARG A 89 8.66 28.33 46.43
CA ARG A 89 10.00 28.37 45.82
C ARG A 89 10.46 26.98 45.38
N ASP A 90 10.25 25.97 46.21
CA ASP A 90 10.63 24.59 45.88
C ASP A 90 9.79 24.00 44.74
N GLN A 91 8.48 24.24 44.73
CA GLN A 91 7.59 23.83 43.63
C GLN A 91 8.01 24.44 42.29
N VAL A 92 8.30 25.74 42.26
CA VAL A 92 8.76 26.42 41.05
C VAL A 92 10.11 25.87 40.59
N LYS A 93 11.04 25.62 41.53
CA LYS A 93 12.38 25.06 41.25
C LYS A 93 12.26 23.65 40.65
N LYS A 94 11.44 22.77 41.23
CA LYS A 94 11.16 21.42 40.72
C LYS A 94 10.59 21.45 39.30
N ARG A 95 9.60 22.31 39.05
CA ARG A 95 8.99 22.48 37.71
C ARG A 95 10.00 22.93 36.66
N LEU A 96 10.83 23.94 37.00
CA LEU A 96 11.85 24.44 36.08
C LEU A 96 12.98 23.42 35.84
N PHE A 97 13.32 22.61 36.85
CA PHE A 97 14.31 21.55 36.70
C PHE A 97 13.81 20.42 35.80
N LYS A 98 12.53 20.02 35.91
CA LYS A 98 11.91 19.05 35.00
C LYS A 98 11.95 19.53 33.54
N LYS A 99 11.61 20.80 33.28
CA LYS A 99 11.72 21.41 31.94
C LYS A 99 13.15 21.40 31.40
N PHE A 100 14.15 21.64 32.26
CA PHE A 100 15.56 21.57 31.87
C PHE A 100 16.00 20.14 31.50
N LEU A 101 15.58 19.14 32.27
CA LEU A 101 15.89 17.73 31.97
C LEU A 101 15.28 17.29 30.64
N MET A 102 14.05 17.72 30.33
CA MET A 102 13.42 17.44 29.03
C MET A 102 14.25 18.00 27.86
N LEU A 103 14.73 19.24 27.97
CA LEU A 103 15.59 19.87 26.94
C LEU A 103 16.95 19.14 26.78
N MET A 104 17.53 18.64 27.88
CA MET A 104 18.76 17.85 27.83
C MET A 104 18.54 16.51 27.12
N ASN A 105 17.42 15.83 27.37
CA ASN A 105 17.07 14.58 26.72
C ASN A 105 16.78 14.78 25.22
N GLU A 106 16.11 15.88 24.86
CA GLU A 106 15.88 16.26 23.46
C GLU A 106 17.22 16.46 22.72
N LYS A 107 18.19 17.17 23.33
CA LYS A 107 19.53 17.34 22.75
C LYS A 107 20.28 16.01 22.60
N LYS A 108 20.25 15.14 23.62
CA LYS A 108 20.86 13.80 23.52
C LYS A 108 20.24 12.97 22.40
N ARG A 109 18.91 13.00 22.27
CA ARG A 109 18.17 12.31 21.20
C ARG A 109 18.57 12.85 19.82
N ASN A 110 18.67 14.18 19.65
CA ASN A 110 19.07 14.79 18.39
C ASN A 110 20.54 14.51 18.04
N GLN A 111 21.44 14.47 19.03
CA GLN A 111 22.83 14.06 18.82
C GLN A 111 22.93 12.57 18.45
N GLN A 112 22.12 11.70 19.06
CA GLN A 112 22.03 10.28 18.67
C GLN A 112 21.46 10.11 17.25
N LEU A 113 20.48 10.93 16.86
CA LEU A 113 19.93 10.96 15.50
C LEU A 113 20.94 11.45 14.44
N GLU A 114 21.78 12.43 14.78
CA GLU A 114 22.86 12.91 13.90
C GLU A 114 24.01 11.89 13.78
N LEU A 115 24.30 11.13 14.83
CA LEU A 115 25.26 10.02 14.82
C LEU A 115 24.71 8.78 14.07
N SER A 116 23.40 8.49 14.16
CA SER A 116 22.77 7.40 13.40
C SER A 116 22.65 7.69 11.90
N ASN A 117 22.61 8.97 11.50
CA ASN A 117 22.56 9.35 10.08
C ASN A 117 23.90 9.19 9.34
N LYS A 118 24.97 8.75 10.01
CA LYS A 118 26.31 8.52 9.42
C LYS A 118 26.78 7.06 9.37
N GLN A 119 25.94 6.08 9.71
CA GLN A 119 26.27 4.66 9.54
C GLN A 119 25.23 3.94 8.67
N THR A 120 25.71 3.43 7.53
CA THR A 120 25.03 2.52 6.57
C THR A 120 23.64 2.94 6.12
N ILE A 121 23.53 3.53 4.93
CA ILE A 121 22.26 3.52 4.17
C ILE A 121 21.87 2.05 4.01
N ASN A 122 20.90 1.59 4.78
CA ASN A 122 20.41 0.23 4.65
C ASN A 122 19.52 0.17 3.41
N TYR A 123 20.01 -0.47 2.35
CA TYR A 123 19.28 -0.68 1.10
C TYR A 123 18.28 -1.84 1.23
N ASP A 124 17.50 -1.87 2.32
CA ASP A 124 16.57 -2.97 2.63
C ASP A 124 15.57 -3.26 1.50
N LYS A 125 15.27 -2.26 0.66
CA LYS A 125 14.40 -2.40 -0.50
C LYS A 125 15.02 -3.15 -1.67
N VAL A 126 16.35 -3.14 -1.80
CA VAL A 126 17.03 -3.60 -3.03
C VAL A 126 17.60 -5.00 -2.83
N VAL A 127 17.08 -5.95 -3.59
CA VAL A 127 17.64 -7.30 -3.70
C VAL A 127 18.48 -7.37 -4.97
N ASP A 128 19.81 -7.34 -4.79
CA ASP A 128 20.78 -7.40 -5.88
C ASP A 128 21.19 -8.83 -6.19
N LEU A 129 20.61 -9.39 -7.25
CA LEU A 129 20.91 -10.72 -7.78
C LEU A 129 21.82 -10.64 -9.02
N THR A 130 22.35 -9.47 -9.36
CA THR A 130 23.20 -9.28 -10.54
C THR A 130 24.59 -9.86 -10.32
N ARG A 131 25.22 -10.41 -11.37
CA ARG A 131 26.62 -10.88 -11.30
C ARG A 131 27.60 -9.74 -11.07
N ARG A 132 27.39 -8.61 -11.76
CA ARG A 132 28.30 -7.45 -11.69
C ARG A 132 28.23 -6.67 -10.38
N ARG A 133 27.20 -6.94 -9.56
CA ARG A 133 26.78 -6.15 -8.40
C ARG A 133 26.43 -4.70 -8.76
N LEU A 134 25.40 -4.18 -8.10
CA LEU A 134 24.99 -2.79 -8.26
C LEU A 134 25.98 -1.86 -7.53
N THR A 135 26.30 -0.74 -8.19
CA THR A 135 27.04 0.35 -7.58
C THR A 135 26.21 1.01 -6.47
N ILE A 136 26.89 1.75 -5.58
CA ILE A 136 26.24 2.50 -4.48
C ILE A 136 25.16 3.44 -5.03
N ASN A 137 25.44 4.17 -6.12
CA ASN A 137 24.49 5.10 -6.73
C ASN A 137 23.25 4.38 -7.30
N GLU A 138 23.45 3.21 -7.91
CA GLU A 138 22.34 2.39 -8.42
C GLU A 138 21.47 1.88 -7.27
N LYS A 139 22.09 1.41 -6.19
CA LYS A 139 21.37 0.98 -4.98
C LYS A 139 20.59 2.13 -4.35
N GLU A 140 21.19 3.32 -4.23
CA GLU A 140 20.49 4.53 -3.75
C GLU A 140 19.29 4.89 -4.62
N MET A 141 19.44 4.84 -5.95
CA MET A 141 18.34 5.11 -6.87
C MET A 141 17.21 4.09 -6.66
N LEU A 142 17.53 2.80 -6.71
CA LEU A 142 16.54 1.73 -6.60
C LEU A 142 15.87 1.69 -5.22
N ASN A 143 16.53 2.19 -4.18
CA ASN A 143 15.99 2.29 -2.83
C ASN A 143 14.90 3.37 -2.67
N LEU A 144 14.74 4.25 -3.68
CA LEU A 144 13.54 5.10 -3.76
C LEU A 144 12.27 4.24 -3.97
N GLY A 145 12.41 3.08 -4.62
CA GLY A 145 11.34 2.14 -4.91
C GLY A 145 10.68 2.37 -6.27
N LEU A 146 10.00 1.35 -6.80
CA LEU A 146 9.37 1.40 -8.13
C LEU A 146 8.17 2.35 -8.22
N ASN A 147 7.59 2.72 -7.07
CA ASN A 147 6.47 3.66 -6.99
C ASN A 147 6.92 5.12 -6.88
N PHE A 148 8.23 5.39 -6.83
CA PHE A 148 8.75 6.74 -6.85
C PHE A 148 8.48 7.37 -8.21
N ILE A 149 7.85 8.54 -8.22
CA ILE A 149 7.57 9.33 -9.41
C ILE A 149 8.60 10.45 -9.47
N PRO A 150 9.54 10.44 -10.44
CA PRO A 150 10.39 11.59 -10.73
C PRO A 150 9.52 12.78 -11.14
N THR A 151 9.89 14.00 -10.72
CA THR A 151 9.22 15.22 -11.19
C THR A 151 9.31 15.26 -12.72
N THR A 152 8.19 14.96 -13.37
CA THR A 152 8.11 15.07 -14.83
C THR A 152 7.97 16.54 -15.20
N LYS A 153 8.31 16.90 -16.46
CA LYS A 153 7.78 18.16 -16.98
C LYS A 153 6.26 18.04 -16.88
N LEU A 154 5.62 18.90 -16.09
CA LEU A 154 4.17 18.99 -16.04
C LEU A 154 3.67 19.06 -17.48
N ASP A 155 3.01 17.98 -17.91
CA ASP A 155 2.26 17.98 -19.14
C ASP A 155 1.00 18.77 -18.85
N GLU A 156 1.04 20.07 -19.18
CA GLU A 156 -0.04 21.05 -18.99
C GLU A 156 -1.40 20.44 -19.31
N SER A 157 -1.47 19.69 -20.41
CA SER A 157 -2.68 19.02 -20.88
C SER A 157 -3.25 17.98 -19.89
N LYS A 158 -2.40 17.23 -19.18
CA LYS A 158 -2.83 16.19 -18.23
C LYS A 158 -3.31 16.76 -16.91
N TYR A 159 -2.65 17.81 -16.42
CA TYR A 159 -3.08 18.48 -15.19
C TYR A 159 -4.44 19.16 -15.40
N VAL A 160 -4.59 19.89 -16.50
CA VAL A 160 -5.86 20.50 -16.92
C VAL A 160 -6.95 19.44 -17.04
N ALA A 161 -6.68 18.33 -17.74
CA ALA A 161 -7.64 17.24 -17.90
C ALA A 161 -8.06 16.60 -16.56
N HIS A 162 -7.13 16.45 -15.60
CA HIS A 162 -7.45 15.88 -14.30
C HIS A 162 -8.30 16.83 -13.45
N VAL A 163 -7.99 18.13 -13.45
CA VAL A 163 -8.80 19.13 -12.74
C VAL A 163 -10.21 19.20 -13.32
N ILE A 164 -10.33 19.22 -14.65
CA ILE A 164 -11.62 19.19 -15.34
C ILE A 164 -12.40 17.93 -14.99
N ALA A 165 -11.78 16.74 -15.06
CA ALA A 165 -12.44 15.48 -14.73
C ALA A 165 -12.91 15.41 -13.27
N THR A 166 -12.12 15.93 -12.34
CA THR A 166 -12.46 15.98 -10.91
C THR A 166 -13.67 16.88 -10.67
N ILE A 167 -13.69 18.05 -11.28
CA ILE A 167 -14.79 19.01 -11.17
C ILE A 167 -16.05 18.45 -11.85
N GLN A 168 -15.91 17.83 -13.02
CA GLN A 168 -17.01 17.15 -13.71
C GLN A 168 -17.65 16.05 -12.87
N SER A 169 -16.84 15.32 -12.09
CA SER A 169 -17.30 14.30 -11.14
C SER A 169 -17.99 14.91 -9.93
N ALA A 170 -17.50 16.03 -9.39
CA ALA A 170 -18.14 16.73 -8.28
C ALA A 170 -19.49 17.34 -8.69
N LEU A 171 -19.59 17.78 -9.96
CA LEU A 171 -20.78 18.36 -10.57
C LEU A 171 -21.69 17.31 -11.23
N TYR A 172 -21.69 16.07 -10.73
CA TYR A 172 -22.48 14.98 -11.33
C TYR A 172 -24.00 15.22 -11.23
N ASN A 173 -24.48 15.79 -10.12
CA ASN A 173 -25.90 16.01 -9.83
C ASN A 173 -26.42 17.43 -10.16
N THR A 174 -25.61 18.27 -10.79
CA THR A 174 -25.99 19.66 -11.16
C THR A 174 -26.55 19.75 -12.57
N ASN A 175 -27.44 20.72 -12.81
CA ASN A 175 -28.00 21.02 -14.12
C ASN A 175 -26.89 21.22 -15.18
N THR A 176 -27.08 20.63 -16.37
CA THR A 176 -26.17 20.63 -17.51
C THR A 176 -25.64 22.02 -17.88
N ILE A 177 -26.49 23.06 -17.82
CA ILE A 177 -26.11 24.43 -18.20
C ILE A 177 -25.14 25.04 -17.17
N GLN A 178 -25.43 24.87 -15.87
CA GLN A 178 -24.54 25.35 -14.80
C GLN A 178 -23.20 24.60 -14.81
N LYS A 179 -23.25 23.30 -15.11
CA LYS A 179 -22.05 22.46 -15.25
C LYS A 179 -21.14 22.96 -16.37
N GLU A 180 -21.68 23.28 -17.55
CA GLU A 180 -20.90 23.83 -18.67
C GLU A 180 -20.31 25.21 -18.34
N LEU A 181 -21.07 26.09 -17.69
CA LEU A 181 -20.58 27.40 -17.28
C LEU A 181 -19.42 27.31 -16.29
N ILE A 182 -19.52 26.44 -15.28
CA ILE A 182 -18.45 26.23 -14.30
C ILE A 182 -17.20 25.63 -14.97
N ILE A 183 -17.38 24.64 -15.86
CA ILE A 183 -16.26 24.05 -16.61
C ILE A 183 -15.57 25.11 -17.46
N ARG A 184 -16.33 25.97 -18.15
CA ARG A 184 -15.78 27.03 -18.99
C ARG A 184 -14.99 28.05 -18.18
N GLU A 185 -15.50 28.47 -17.02
CA GLU A 185 -14.85 29.48 -16.19
C GLU A 185 -13.60 28.94 -15.48
N VAL A 186 -13.65 27.69 -15.04
CA VAL A 186 -12.47 26.98 -14.52
C VAL A 186 -11.42 26.82 -15.62
N SER A 187 -11.81 26.45 -16.85
CA SER A 187 -10.87 26.29 -17.96
C SER A 187 -10.14 27.61 -18.24
N LYS A 188 -10.86 28.74 -18.32
CA LYS A 188 -10.26 30.07 -18.46
C LYS A 188 -9.30 30.43 -17.32
N THR A 189 -9.70 30.12 -16.08
CA THR A 189 -8.88 30.41 -14.89
C THR A 189 -7.59 29.60 -14.90
N ILE A 190 -7.67 28.34 -15.33
CA ILE A 190 -6.50 27.48 -15.50
C ILE A 190 -5.61 28.01 -16.62
N ASP A 191 -6.16 28.32 -17.80
CA ASP A 191 -5.38 28.85 -18.93
C ASP A 191 -4.63 30.14 -18.55
N ASN A 192 -5.23 31.01 -17.73
CA ASN A 192 -4.64 32.26 -17.28
C ASN A 192 -3.58 32.11 -16.16
N HIS A 193 -3.58 31.02 -15.40
CA HIS A 193 -2.72 30.87 -14.21
C HIS A 193 -1.74 29.69 -14.28
N LEU A 194 -2.00 28.71 -15.13
CA LEU A 194 -1.17 27.52 -15.33
C LEU A 194 0.25 27.87 -15.83
N PRO A 195 0.45 28.78 -16.81
CA PRO A 195 1.80 29.12 -17.28
C PRO A 195 2.68 29.72 -16.18
N THR A 196 2.06 30.51 -15.29
CA THR A 196 2.73 31.21 -14.18
C THR A 196 3.05 30.25 -13.02
N ALA A 197 2.14 29.33 -12.71
CA ALA A 197 2.35 28.29 -11.69
C ALA A 197 3.43 27.26 -12.10
N ILE A 198 3.49 26.91 -13.40
CA ILE A 198 4.48 25.97 -13.95
C ILE A 198 5.88 26.58 -14.03
N LYS A 199 5.98 27.90 -14.26
CA LYS A 199 7.28 28.60 -14.16
C LYS A 199 7.84 28.61 -12.74
N ASN A 200 6.98 28.71 -11.72
CA ASN A 200 7.39 28.94 -10.34
C ASN A 200 7.62 27.66 -9.49
N ASN A 201 7.21 26.48 -9.95
CA ASN A 201 7.28 25.24 -9.15
C ASN A 201 8.17 24.15 -9.77
N ARG A 202 9.46 24.47 -9.95
CA ARG A 202 10.47 23.57 -10.58
C ARG A 202 11.45 22.95 -9.58
N ASN A 203 10.99 22.55 -8.40
CA ASN A 203 11.85 21.78 -7.51
C ASN A 203 11.93 20.34 -8.03
N LYS A 204 12.98 20.02 -8.78
CA LYS A 204 13.28 18.65 -9.21
C LYS A 204 13.50 17.79 -7.97
N ASN A 205 12.78 16.69 -7.86
CA ASN A 205 12.97 15.74 -6.76
C ASN A 205 14.14 14.77 -6.96
N LEU A 206 14.79 14.77 -8.13
CA LEU A 206 16.00 14.03 -8.42
C LEU A 206 17.14 14.97 -8.84
N ASN A 207 18.34 14.72 -8.30
CA ASN A 207 19.55 15.43 -8.72
C ASN A 207 20.10 14.88 -10.06
N GLN A 208 21.07 15.59 -10.67
CA GLN A 208 21.64 15.18 -11.96
C GLN A 208 22.33 13.80 -11.93
N LYS A 209 22.94 13.44 -10.80
CA LYS A 209 23.61 12.14 -10.60
C LYS A 209 22.60 10.99 -10.52
N GLN A 210 21.47 11.17 -9.84
CA GLN A 210 20.38 10.21 -9.80
C GLN A 210 19.71 10.07 -11.16
N LEU A 211 19.50 11.17 -11.89
CA LEU A 211 18.92 11.14 -13.24
C LEU A 211 19.83 10.43 -14.25
N SER A 212 21.15 10.66 -14.20
CA SER A 212 22.10 9.94 -15.05
C SER A 212 22.16 8.45 -14.68
N THR A 213 22.17 8.12 -13.37
CA THR A 213 22.10 6.73 -12.91
C THR A 213 20.83 6.03 -13.40
N LEU A 214 19.66 6.67 -13.28
CA LEU A 214 18.39 6.13 -13.78
C LEU A 214 18.41 5.91 -15.29
N LYS A 215 18.99 6.85 -16.06
CA LYS A 215 19.16 6.70 -17.51
C LYS A 215 20.05 5.51 -17.84
N ASN A 216 21.18 5.35 -17.15
CA ASN A 216 22.10 4.23 -17.36
C ASN A 216 21.46 2.88 -17.02
N LEU A 217 20.72 2.81 -15.91
CA LEU A 217 19.95 1.62 -15.52
C LEU A 217 18.88 1.25 -16.57
N LYS A 218 18.28 2.26 -17.23
CA LYS A 218 17.27 2.05 -18.27
C LYS A 218 17.87 1.69 -19.64
N SER A 219 19.02 2.26 -20.00
CA SER A 219 19.68 2.01 -21.29
C SER A 219 20.52 0.73 -21.29
N GLY A 220 20.92 0.23 -20.12
CA GLY A 220 21.68 -1.00 -20.01
C GLY A 220 20.87 -2.22 -20.43
N ASN A 221 21.43 -3.06 -21.31
CA ASN A 221 20.84 -4.34 -21.72
C ASN A 221 21.30 -5.51 -20.84
N GLU A 222 22.14 -5.26 -19.84
CA GLU A 222 22.74 -6.29 -18.98
C GLU A 222 21.84 -6.68 -17.81
N ILE A 223 21.16 -5.70 -17.21
CA ILE A 223 20.35 -5.89 -16.00
C ILE A 223 18.90 -5.47 -16.22
N ILE A 224 17.99 -6.14 -15.54
CA ILE A 224 16.58 -5.80 -15.48
C ILE A 224 16.18 -5.54 -14.04
N VAL A 225 15.34 -4.53 -13.85
CA VAL A 225 14.81 -4.13 -12.55
C VAL A 225 13.33 -4.46 -12.53
N VAL A 226 12.91 -5.29 -11.58
CA VAL A 226 11.51 -5.75 -11.44
C VAL A 226 11.08 -5.73 -9.97
N GLY A 227 9.76 -5.77 -9.74
CA GLY A 227 9.21 -5.90 -8.40
C GLY A 227 9.33 -7.32 -7.86
N ALA A 228 9.54 -7.44 -6.55
CA ALA A 228 9.33 -8.69 -5.84
C ALA A 228 7.83 -9.03 -5.79
N ASP A 229 7.51 -10.33 -5.83
CA ASP A 229 6.14 -10.86 -5.74
C ASP A 229 5.46 -10.52 -4.40
N LYS A 230 6.25 -10.47 -3.32
CA LYS A 230 5.77 -10.11 -1.97
C LYS A 230 6.74 -9.14 -1.30
N GLY A 231 6.18 -8.24 -0.49
CA GLY A 231 6.96 -7.36 0.39
C GLY A 231 7.50 -6.08 -0.23
N GLY A 232 7.08 -5.69 -1.44
CA GLY A 232 7.37 -4.35 -1.99
C GLY A 232 8.82 -4.07 -2.41
N LYS A 233 9.71 -5.06 -2.30
CA LYS A 233 11.13 -4.93 -2.66
C LYS A 233 11.36 -4.77 -4.16
N VAL A 234 12.45 -4.10 -4.51
CA VAL A 234 12.98 -3.94 -5.86
C VAL A 234 14.06 -5.01 -6.07
N VAL A 235 13.97 -5.77 -7.16
CA VAL A 235 14.92 -6.82 -7.50
C VAL A 235 15.65 -6.44 -8.78
N ALA A 236 16.97 -6.44 -8.74
CA ALA A 236 17.82 -6.33 -9.91
C ALA A 236 18.41 -7.69 -10.23
N LEU A 237 18.32 -8.12 -11.49
CA LEU A 237 18.95 -9.35 -11.97
C LEU A 237 19.49 -9.20 -13.38
N ASP A 238 20.35 -10.13 -13.79
CA ASP A 238 20.84 -10.16 -15.17
C ASP A 238 19.72 -10.51 -16.14
N VAL A 239 19.67 -9.81 -17.28
CA VAL A 239 18.61 -9.95 -18.31
C VAL A 239 18.51 -11.39 -18.81
N GLU A 240 19.65 -12.06 -19.01
CA GLU A 240 19.68 -13.46 -19.48
C GLU A 240 19.14 -14.44 -18.43
N GLU A 241 19.44 -14.23 -17.14
CA GLU A 241 18.87 -15.05 -16.07
C GLU A 241 17.35 -14.87 -15.99
N TYR A 242 16.87 -13.62 -16.12
CA TYR A 242 15.44 -13.32 -16.16
C TYR A 242 14.73 -14.04 -17.30
N LYS A 243 15.30 -13.97 -18.51
CA LYS A 243 14.77 -14.64 -19.70
C LYS A 243 14.75 -16.15 -19.52
N THR A 244 15.81 -16.75 -18.99
CA THR A 244 15.88 -18.19 -18.72
C THR A 244 14.81 -18.63 -17.73
N LYS A 245 14.60 -17.89 -16.63
CA LYS A 245 13.56 -18.20 -15.65
C LYS A 245 12.15 -18.12 -16.25
N ILE A 246 11.86 -17.13 -17.09
CA ILE A 246 10.58 -17.05 -17.80
C ILE A 246 10.43 -18.23 -18.76
N LYS A 247 11.45 -18.50 -19.58
CA LYS A 247 11.42 -19.60 -20.55
C LYS A 247 11.19 -20.95 -19.86
N ALA A 248 11.84 -21.21 -18.72
CA ALA A 248 11.61 -22.41 -17.93
C ALA A 248 10.15 -22.56 -17.49
N LYS A 249 9.48 -21.47 -17.08
CA LYS A 249 8.05 -21.47 -16.76
C LYS A 249 7.16 -21.64 -18.00
N LEU A 250 7.51 -21.03 -19.13
CA LEU A 250 6.78 -21.17 -20.39
C LEU A 250 6.94 -22.57 -21.03
N SER A 251 7.98 -23.31 -20.66
CA SER A 251 8.20 -24.70 -21.09
C SER A 251 7.38 -25.74 -20.32
N THR A 252 6.58 -25.32 -19.34
CA THR A 252 5.63 -26.20 -18.64
C THR A 252 4.44 -26.55 -19.54
N ASN A 253 3.67 -27.59 -19.17
CA ASN A 253 2.48 -28.00 -19.93
C ASN A 253 1.31 -26.98 -19.92
N THR A 254 1.47 -25.85 -19.23
CA THR A 254 0.49 -24.76 -19.17
C THR A 254 0.44 -23.94 -20.44
N TYR A 255 1.57 -23.83 -21.17
CA TYR A 255 1.69 -22.97 -22.34
C TYR A 255 2.12 -23.75 -23.57
N GLU A 256 1.82 -23.19 -24.74
CA GLU A 256 2.33 -23.70 -26.02
C GLU A 256 2.80 -22.55 -26.90
N ILE A 257 3.75 -22.85 -27.79
CA ILE A 257 4.17 -21.90 -28.82
C ILE A 257 3.18 -22.01 -29.97
N VAL A 258 2.63 -20.87 -30.39
CA VAL A 258 1.72 -20.82 -31.54
C VAL A 258 2.48 -20.27 -32.74
N ARG A 259 2.45 -21.04 -33.83
CA ARG A 259 2.96 -20.65 -35.14
C ARG A 259 1.87 -20.90 -36.17
N SER A 260 0.99 -19.92 -36.37
CA SER A 260 -0.10 -20.02 -37.34
C SER A 260 0.12 -19.09 -38.53
N LYS A 261 -0.44 -19.47 -39.67
CA LYS A 261 -0.77 -18.57 -40.78
C LYS A 261 -2.30 -18.53 -40.90
N PRO A 262 -2.96 -17.37 -40.80
CA PRO A 262 -2.40 -16.03 -40.55
C PRO A 262 -1.74 -15.90 -39.16
N ASP A 263 -0.96 -14.83 -38.99
CA ASP A 263 -0.30 -14.48 -37.72
C ASP A 263 -1.29 -14.54 -36.55
N PRO A 264 -0.92 -15.12 -35.39
CA PRO A 264 -1.84 -15.28 -34.27
C PRO A 264 -2.51 -13.97 -33.81
N ALA A 265 -1.81 -12.83 -33.86
CA ALA A 265 -2.40 -11.55 -33.49
C ALA A 265 -3.50 -11.13 -34.46
N LYS A 266 -3.26 -11.34 -35.76
CA LYS A 266 -4.25 -11.08 -36.81
C LYS A 266 -5.47 -11.97 -36.64
N LYS A 267 -5.25 -13.28 -36.46
CA LYS A 267 -6.33 -14.25 -36.22
C LYS A 267 -7.19 -13.87 -35.01
N THR A 268 -6.57 -13.59 -33.87
CA THR A 268 -7.29 -13.17 -32.65
C THR A 268 -8.06 -11.87 -32.85
N HIS A 269 -7.53 -10.93 -33.63
CA HIS A 269 -8.22 -9.67 -33.93
C HIS A 269 -9.40 -9.86 -34.90
N GLU A 270 -9.30 -10.78 -35.86
CA GLU A 270 -10.39 -11.16 -36.76
C GLU A 270 -11.54 -11.81 -35.98
N GLU A 271 -11.24 -12.78 -35.13
CA GLU A 271 -12.21 -13.42 -34.23
C GLU A 271 -12.87 -12.39 -33.28
N LEU A 272 -12.08 -11.46 -32.72
CA LEU A 272 -12.63 -10.35 -31.93
C LEU A 272 -13.57 -9.48 -32.77
N SER A 273 -13.20 -9.17 -34.01
CA SER A 273 -14.03 -8.34 -34.89
C SER A 273 -15.35 -9.03 -35.23
N GLU A 274 -15.35 -10.34 -35.45
CA GLU A 274 -16.56 -11.11 -35.72
C GLU A 274 -17.50 -11.11 -34.52
N LEU A 275 -16.97 -11.39 -33.33
CA LEU A 275 -17.73 -11.33 -32.08
C LEU A 275 -18.32 -9.94 -31.82
N VAL A 276 -17.51 -8.88 -31.94
CA VAL A 276 -18.00 -7.52 -31.70
C VAL A 276 -19.09 -7.12 -32.71
N LYS A 277 -18.95 -7.53 -33.98
CA LYS A 277 -19.98 -7.30 -35.02
C LYS A 277 -21.28 -8.05 -34.71
N SER A 278 -21.19 -9.29 -34.22
CA SER A 278 -22.39 -10.06 -33.85
C SER A 278 -23.13 -9.42 -32.67
N LEU A 279 -22.40 -8.98 -31.63
CA LEU A 279 -22.96 -8.24 -30.50
C LEU A 279 -23.61 -6.92 -30.93
N LYS A 280 -23.03 -6.22 -31.90
CA LYS A 280 -23.59 -4.99 -32.47
C LYS A 280 -24.87 -5.26 -33.26
N LYS A 281 -24.90 -6.34 -34.05
CA LYS A 281 -26.08 -6.72 -34.86
C LYS A 281 -27.31 -6.92 -33.99
N VAL A 282 -27.14 -7.52 -32.81
CA VAL A 282 -28.22 -7.71 -31.82
C VAL A 282 -28.45 -6.50 -30.91
N ARG A 283 -27.82 -5.35 -31.22
CA ARG A 283 -27.92 -4.08 -30.46
C ARG A 283 -27.49 -4.20 -28.98
N ALA A 284 -26.69 -5.20 -28.62
CA ALA A 284 -26.18 -5.36 -27.26
C ALA A 284 -25.04 -4.39 -26.93
N ILE A 285 -24.40 -3.81 -27.96
CA ILE A 285 -23.34 -2.81 -27.81
C ILE A 285 -23.56 -1.62 -28.76
N SER A 286 -23.11 -0.45 -28.34
CA SER A 286 -23.12 0.80 -29.11
C SER A 286 -21.99 0.89 -30.13
N ASN A 287 -22.14 1.78 -31.12
CA ASN A 287 -21.08 2.16 -32.07
C ASN A 287 -19.80 2.64 -31.36
N ARG A 288 -19.92 3.29 -30.20
CA ARG A 288 -18.77 3.75 -29.41
C ARG A 288 -18.04 2.57 -28.78
N GLN A 289 -18.76 1.59 -28.23
CA GLN A 289 -18.19 0.39 -27.65
C GLN A 289 -17.45 -0.45 -28.70
N GLU A 290 -18.04 -0.67 -29.87
CA GLU A 290 -17.37 -1.34 -30.99
C GLU A 290 -16.01 -0.70 -31.31
N LYS A 291 -15.98 0.62 -31.51
CA LYS A 291 -14.74 1.36 -31.77
C LYS A 291 -13.70 1.18 -30.66
N ILE A 292 -14.13 1.17 -29.39
CA ILE A 292 -13.24 0.96 -28.25
C ILE A 292 -12.67 -0.46 -28.23
N PHE A 293 -13.52 -1.47 -28.44
CA PHE A 293 -13.13 -2.87 -28.39
C PHE A 293 -12.15 -3.24 -29.52
N LEU A 294 -12.34 -2.67 -30.71
CA LEU A 294 -11.50 -2.93 -31.89
C LEU A 294 -10.29 -1.99 -32.01
N LYS A 295 -10.12 -1.04 -31.08
CA LYS A 295 -9.03 -0.06 -31.14
C LYS A 295 -7.65 -0.70 -31.03
N GLN A 296 -7.52 -1.71 -30.16
CA GLN A 296 -6.22 -2.28 -29.81
C GLN A 296 -5.88 -3.48 -30.71
N LYS A 297 -4.68 -3.46 -31.28
CA LYS A 297 -4.14 -4.50 -32.17
C LYS A 297 -2.88 -5.18 -31.64
N GLN A 298 -2.39 -4.73 -30.48
CA GLN A 298 -1.16 -5.25 -29.89
C GLN A 298 -1.44 -6.47 -29.03
N LEU A 299 -0.58 -7.48 -29.13
CA LEU A 299 -0.59 -8.62 -28.24
C LEU A 299 -0.12 -8.22 -26.83
N PRO A 300 -0.68 -8.82 -25.78
CA PRO A 300 -0.07 -8.81 -24.46
C PRO A 300 1.38 -9.29 -24.47
N ILE A 301 2.16 -8.81 -23.50
CA ILE A 301 3.50 -9.30 -23.22
C ILE A 301 3.51 -10.03 -21.88
N VAL A 302 4.34 -11.06 -21.72
CA VAL A 302 4.56 -11.67 -20.40
C VAL A 302 5.64 -10.90 -19.65
N ILE A 303 5.37 -10.63 -18.39
CA ILE A 303 6.33 -10.11 -17.41
C ILE A 303 6.41 -11.08 -16.23
N ALA A 304 7.50 -11.01 -15.48
CA ALA A 304 7.72 -11.82 -14.30
C ALA A 304 8.05 -10.97 -13.07
N GLN A 305 7.44 -11.31 -11.94
CA GLN A 305 7.83 -10.89 -10.60
C GLN A 305 8.68 -11.96 -9.93
N ILE A 306 9.59 -11.57 -9.03
CA ILE A 306 10.50 -12.50 -8.36
C ILE A 306 9.99 -12.87 -6.97
N LYS A 307 9.82 -14.17 -6.69
CA LYS A 307 9.44 -14.67 -5.35
C LYS A 307 10.66 -14.70 -4.43
N VAL A 308 11.05 -13.54 -3.89
CA VAL A 308 12.24 -13.37 -3.03
C VAL A 308 12.23 -14.16 -1.73
N HIS A 309 11.05 -14.62 -1.30
CA HIS A 309 10.84 -15.42 -0.09
C HIS A 309 10.99 -16.94 -0.34
N LYS A 310 11.22 -17.38 -1.58
CA LYS A 310 11.41 -18.80 -1.93
C LYS A 310 12.83 -19.06 -2.41
N LYS A 311 13.40 -20.21 -2.03
CA LYS A 311 14.73 -20.65 -2.47
C LYS A 311 14.81 -20.69 -4.00
N GLY A 312 15.92 -20.23 -4.57
CA GLY A 312 16.13 -20.18 -6.01
C GLY A 312 15.42 -19.04 -6.75
N TYR A 313 14.73 -18.15 -6.04
CA TYR A 313 14.07 -16.96 -6.60
C TYR A 313 13.19 -17.29 -7.82
N PRO A 314 12.18 -18.18 -7.67
CA PRO A 314 11.30 -18.53 -8.76
C PRO A 314 10.46 -17.33 -9.21
N VAL A 315 10.01 -17.35 -10.46
CA VAL A 315 9.21 -16.26 -11.04
C VAL A 315 7.71 -16.54 -10.98
N ARG A 316 6.92 -15.48 -10.77
CA ARG A 316 5.48 -15.45 -11.04
C ARG A 316 5.25 -14.73 -12.37
N LEU A 317 4.69 -15.45 -13.34
CA LEU A 317 4.35 -14.86 -14.64
C LEU A 317 3.06 -14.05 -14.54
N ILE A 318 3.03 -12.89 -15.17
CA ILE A 318 1.87 -12.03 -15.32
C ILE A 318 1.78 -11.67 -16.81
N ILE A 319 0.60 -11.88 -17.39
CA ILE A 319 0.33 -11.47 -18.77
C ILE A 319 -0.12 -10.00 -18.72
N ALA A 320 0.70 -9.08 -19.21
CA ALA A 320 0.39 -7.65 -19.19
C ALA A 320 -0.63 -7.31 -20.30
N MET A 321 -1.92 -7.36 -19.95
CA MET A 321 -3.04 -7.16 -20.87
C MET A 321 -3.55 -5.71 -20.94
N ARG A 322 -2.76 -4.72 -20.49
CA ARG A 322 -3.20 -3.32 -20.53
C ARG A 322 -3.07 -2.78 -21.95
N ASN A 323 -4.18 -2.28 -22.50
CA ASN A 323 -4.25 -1.73 -23.86
C ASN A 323 -3.90 -2.74 -24.97
N THR A 324 -4.35 -3.98 -24.82
CA THR A 324 -4.08 -5.08 -25.77
C THR A 324 -5.36 -5.56 -26.43
N ILE A 325 -5.23 -6.42 -27.45
CA ILE A 325 -6.39 -7.09 -28.07
C ILE A 325 -7.26 -7.74 -26.97
N GLY A 326 -8.58 -7.53 -27.05
CA GLY A 326 -9.56 -8.10 -26.13
C GLY A 326 -9.64 -7.47 -24.74
N SER A 327 -8.68 -6.61 -24.33
CA SER A 327 -8.64 -6.12 -22.94
C SER A 327 -9.84 -5.26 -22.55
N GLU A 328 -10.35 -4.44 -23.47
CA GLU A 328 -11.52 -3.60 -23.20
C GLU A 328 -12.83 -4.40 -23.22
N LEU A 329 -12.91 -5.45 -24.04
CA LEU A 329 -14.04 -6.37 -24.04
C LEU A 329 -14.09 -7.17 -22.73
N ALA A 330 -12.94 -7.67 -22.26
CA ALA A 330 -12.81 -8.32 -20.96
C ALA A 330 -13.29 -7.42 -19.81
N LYS A 331 -12.87 -6.14 -19.80
CA LYS A 331 -13.35 -5.18 -18.78
C LYS A 331 -14.84 -4.87 -18.89
N PHE A 332 -15.38 -4.89 -20.10
CA PHE A 332 -16.82 -4.68 -20.31
C PHE A 332 -17.62 -5.84 -19.74
N ILE A 333 -17.25 -7.09 -20.07
CA ILE A 333 -17.96 -8.26 -19.57
C ILE A 333 -17.77 -8.43 -18.06
N THR A 334 -16.58 -8.16 -17.50
CA THR A 334 -16.37 -8.16 -16.03
C THR A 334 -17.31 -7.20 -15.31
N ARG A 335 -17.58 -6.02 -15.89
CA ARG A 335 -18.52 -5.05 -15.29
C ARG A 335 -19.96 -5.56 -15.34
N ALA A 336 -20.38 -6.11 -16.47
CA ALA A 336 -21.71 -6.70 -16.62
C ALA A 336 -21.95 -7.86 -15.63
N LEU A 337 -20.92 -8.64 -15.32
CA LEU A 337 -21.00 -9.76 -14.39
C LEU A 337 -20.66 -9.39 -12.94
N SER A 338 -20.41 -8.11 -12.63
CA SER A 338 -19.89 -7.72 -11.31
C SER A 338 -20.82 -8.08 -10.14
N LYS A 339 -22.13 -8.13 -10.38
CA LYS A 339 -23.16 -8.52 -9.41
C LYS A 339 -23.27 -10.03 -9.18
N ILE A 340 -22.74 -10.84 -10.09
CA ILE A 340 -22.79 -12.32 -10.02
C ILE A 340 -21.91 -12.89 -8.91
N SER A 341 -20.95 -12.10 -8.39
CA SER A 341 -20.02 -12.55 -7.35
C SER A 341 -20.78 -13.07 -6.12
N ASN A 342 -20.79 -14.40 -5.97
CA ASN A 342 -21.29 -15.05 -4.78
C ASN A 342 -20.30 -14.78 -3.64
N LYS A 343 -20.73 -14.06 -2.61
CA LYS A 343 -19.88 -13.69 -1.47
C LYS A 343 -19.81 -14.80 -0.40
N MET A 344 -20.32 -15.99 -0.70
CA MET A 344 -20.33 -17.13 0.21
C MET A 344 -18.96 -17.33 0.85
N ARG A 345 -18.90 -17.21 2.17
CA ARG A 345 -17.67 -17.38 2.97
C ARG A 345 -16.49 -16.50 2.53
N SER A 346 -16.70 -15.46 1.71
CA SER A 346 -15.62 -14.57 1.26
C SER A 346 -15.25 -13.52 2.30
N ILE A 347 -13.98 -13.11 2.33
CA ILE A 347 -13.45 -11.99 3.09
C ILE A 347 -13.16 -10.86 2.11
N LYS A 348 -13.64 -9.64 2.40
CA LYS A 348 -13.42 -8.49 1.52
C LYS A 348 -12.08 -7.81 1.75
N ASN A 349 -11.69 -7.69 3.01
CA ASN A 349 -10.47 -7.04 3.47
C ASN A 349 -10.21 -7.38 4.94
N THR A 350 -9.05 -6.96 5.45
CA THR A 350 -8.64 -7.19 6.84
C THR A 350 -9.64 -6.67 7.87
N LYS A 351 -10.37 -5.58 7.58
CA LYS A 351 -11.40 -5.04 8.49
C LYS A 351 -12.63 -5.96 8.56
N ASP A 352 -13.13 -6.42 7.42
CA ASP A 352 -14.22 -7.41 7.32
C ASP A 352 -13.85 -8.71 8.04
N PHE A 353 -12.59 -9.13 7.92
CA PHE A 353 -12.07 -10.29 8.63
C PHE A 353 -12.10 -10.13 10.16
N ILE A 354 -11.58 -9.01 10.67
CA ILE A 354 -11.57 -8.73 12.12
C ILE A 354 -12.99 -8.67 12.68
N GLN A 355 -13.94 -8.13 11.92
CA GLN A 355 -15.35 -8.10 12.33
C GLN A 355 -15.91 -9.53 12.47
N LYS A 356 -15.70 -10.40 11.47
CA LYS A 356 -16.12 -11.80 11.53
C LYS A 356 -15.47 -12.57 12.68
N LEU A 357 -14.21 -12.30 12.98
CA LEU A 357 -13.52 -12.90 14.12
C LEU A 357 -14.16 -12.57 15.48
N SER A 358 -14.81 -11.41 15.60
CA SER A 358 -15.43 -11.00 16.87
C SER A 358 -16.68 -11.81 17.22
N GLU A 359 -17.25 -12.52 16.25
CA GLU A 359 -18.44 -13.37 16.39
C GLU A 359 -18.06 -14.82 16.76
N ILE A 360 -16.77 -15.16 16.81
CA ILE A 360 -16.29 -16.52 17.04
C ILE A 360 -16.18 -16.83 18.53
N GLU A 361 -16.93 -17.84 18.96
CA GLU A 361 -16.80 -18.43 20.30
C GLU A 361 -15.57 -19.34 20.39
N VAL A 362 -14.58 -18.92 21.18
CA VAL A 362 -13.41 -19.76 21.47
C VAL A 362 -13.78 -20.81 22.52
N ASN A 363 -13.05 -21.92 22.57
CA ASN A 363 -13.04 -22.83 23.70
C ASN A 363 -11.62 -23.41 23.88
N LYS A 364 -11.44 -24.33 24.82
CA LYS A 364 -10.13 -24.94 25.11
C LYS A 364 -9.56 -25.77 23.96
N ASN A 365 -10.40 -26.26 23.05
CA ASN A 365 -10.01 -27.11 21.93
C ASN A 365 -9.88 -26.35 20.62
N THR A 366 -10.21 -25.06 20.61
CA THR A 366 -10.18 -24.26 19.38
C THR A 366 -8.77 -24.13 18.85
N THR A 367 -8.63 -24.32 17.54
CA THR A 367 -7.39 -24.29 16.78
C THR A 367 -7.53 -23.40 15.57
N LEU A 368 -6.40 -22.85 15.12
CA LEU A 368 -6.29 -22.05 13.90
C LEU A 368 -5.51 -22.83 12.85
N ALA A 369 -6.07 -22.89 11.64
CA ALA A 369 -5.38 -23.38 10.45
C ALA A 369 -5.65 -22.46 9.26
N SER A 370 -4.69 -22.38 8.33
CA SER A 370 -4.86 -21.71 7.04
C SER A 370 -4.60 -22.71 5.95
N LEU A 371 -5.43 -22.75 4.91
CA LEU A 371 -5.18 -23.49 3.69
C LEU A 371 -4.85 -22.52 2.55
N ASP A 372 -3.90 -22.87 1.69
CA ASP A 372 -3.49 -22.10 0.51
C ASP A 372 -3.64 -22.97 -0.74
N VAL A 373 -4.24 -22.41 -1.80
CA VAL A 373 -4.41 -23.09 -3.09
C VAL A 373 -3.18 -22.88 -3.96
N VAL A 374 -2.52 -23.98 -4.32
CA VAL A 374 -1.30 -23.94 -5.14
C VAL A 374 -1.61 -23.47 -6.56
N ASP A 375 -1.00 -22.34 -6.92
CA ASP A 375 -1.03 -21.76 -8.26
C ASP A 375 -2.47 -21.60 -8.83
N LEU A 376 -3.42 -21.22 -7.96
CA LEU A 376 -4.88 -21.15 -8.18
C LEU A 376 -5.29 -20.83 -9.63
N PHE A 377 -4.92 -19.67 -10.17
CA PHE A 377 -5.35 -19.27 -11.52
C PHE A 377 -4.93 -20.26 -12.61
N THR A 378 -3.70 -20.80 -12.57
CA THR A 378 -3.25 -21.76 -13.58
C THR A 378 -3.86 -23.16 -13.41
N SER A 379 -4.47 -23.41 -12.26
CA SER A 379 -5.10 -24.65 -11.85
C SER A 379 -6.60 -24.70 -12.18
N ILE A 380 -7.25 -23.56 -12.47
CA ILE A 380 -8.68 -23.56 -12.82
C ILE A 380 -8.92 -24.19 -14.20
N ASP A 381 -9.76 -25.21 -14.26
CA ASP A 381 -10.26 -25.75 -15.51
C ASP A 381 -11.24 -24.76 -16.18
N LYS A 382 -10.99 -24.44 -17.46
CA LYS A 382 -11.78 -23.43 -18.19
C LYS A 382 -13.20 -23.91 -18.47
N ASP A 383 -13.37 -25.20 -18.79
CA ASP A 383 -14.66 -25.78 -19.13
C ASP A 383 -15.52 -25.93 -17.86
N LYS A 384 -14.91 -26.28 -16.73
CA LYS A 384 -15.55 -26.21 -15.40
C LYS A 384 -15.99 -24.78 -15.09
N ALA A 385 -15.13 -23.79 -15.29
CA ALA A 385 -15.47 -22.39 -15.05
C ALA A 385 -16.62 -21.89 -15.94
N MET A 386 -16.67 -22.32 -17.21
CA MET A 386 -17.75 -21.99 -18.14
C MET A 386 -19.08 -22.62 -17.71
N ARG A 387 -19.08 -23.90 -17.32
CA ARG A 387 -20.29 -24.58 -16.82
C ARG A 387 -20.86 -23.91 -15.57
N ILE A 388 -20.01 -23.62 -14.58
CA ILE A 388 -20.44 -22.94 -13.35
C ILE A 388 -20.98 -21.54 -13.66
N LEU A 389 -20.34 -20.80 -14.57
CA LEU A 389 -20.87 -19.49 -14.99
C LEU A 389 -22.24 -19.64 -15.64
N GLU A 390 -22.41 -20.62 -16.52
CA GLU A 390 -23.69 -20.92 -17.16
C GLU A 390 -24.79 -21.21 -16.14
N ASP A 391 -24.54 -22.10 -15.17
CA ASP A 391 -25.48 -22.44 -14.11
C ASP A 391 -25.85 -21.22 -13.27
N VAL A 392 -24.87 -20.37 -12.95
CA VAL A 392 -25.12 -19.16 -12.16
C VAL A 392 -25.95 -18.13 -12.95
N LEU A 393 -25.74 -18.02 -14.27
CA LEU A 393 -26.53 -17.13 -15.13
C LEU A 393 -27.98 -17.60 -15.28
N GLU A 394 -28.25 -18.91 -15.22
CA GLU A 394 -29.60 -19.46 -15.25
C GLU A 394 -30.35 -19.25 -13.94
N ASN A 395 -29.66 -19.39 -12.82
CA ASN A 395 -30.25 -19.36 -11.49
C ASN A 395 -30.29 -17.97 -10.85
N ASN A 396 -29.75 -16.94 -11.50
CA ASN A 396 -29.69 -15.59 -10.96
C ASN A 396 -29.83 -14.53 -12.06
N ASP A 397 -30.74 -13.58 -11.86
CA ASP A 397 -31.05 -12.51 -12.82
C ASP A 397 -30.35 -11.17 -12.55
N CYS A 398 -29.56 -11.05 -11.48
CA CYS A 398 -28.93 -9.78 -11.08
C CYS A 398 -28.00 -9.16 -12.14
N TRP A 399 -27.51 -9.97 -13.09
CA TRP A 399 -26.66 -9.51 -14.18
C TRP A 399 -27.44 -8.79 -15.29
N LYS A 400 -28.75 -9.04 -15.40
CA LYS A 400 -29.60 -8.45 -16.45
C LYS A 400 -29.79 -6.94 -16.28
N GLU A 401 -29.62 -6.42 -15.06
CA GLU A 401 -29.80 -5.00 -14.75
C GLU A 401 -28.76 -4.09 -15.42
N ASP A 402 -27.54 -4.58 -15.59
CA ASP A 402 -26.39 -3.77 -16.00
C ASP A 402 -25.98 -3.98 -17.46
N THR A 403 -26.70 -4.83 -18.21
CA THR A 403 -26.34 -5.18 -19.57
C THR A 403 -27.53 -5.58 -20.43
N SER A 404 -27.46 -5.24 -21.73
CA SER A 404 -28.40 -5.73 -22.76
C SER A 404 -27.93 -7.02 -23.42
N LEU A 405 -26.85 -7.64 -22.93
CA LEU A 405 -26.39 -8.93 -23.42
C LEU A 405 -27.39 -10.03 -23.04
N THR A 406 -27.53 -11.03 -23.90
CA THR A 406 -28.22 -12.28 -23.55
C THR A 406 -27.24 -13.24 -22.87
N LYS A 407 -27.76 -14.28 -22.19
CA LYS A 407 -26.94 -15.36 -21.60
C LYS A 407 -25.95 -15.94 -22.62
N GLU A 408 -26.43 -16.29 -23.81
CA GLU A 408 -25.62 -16.85 -24.89
C GLU A 408 -24.48 -15.89 -25.32
N ASN A 409 -24.79 -14.59 -25.45
CA ASN A 409 -23.79 -13.59 -25.80
C ASN A 409 -22.75 -13.39 -24.69
N ILE A 410 -23.15 -13.49 -23.42
CA ILE A 410 -22.23 -13.48 -22.28
C ILE A 410 -21.27 -14.67 -22.37
N LEU A 411 -21.79 -15.90 -22.51
CA LEU A 411 -20.98 -17.11 -22.55
C LEU A 411 -19.98 -17.06 -23.72
N LYS A 412 -20.42 -16.72 -24.94
CA LYS A 412 -19.54 -16.54 -26.10
C LYS A 412 -18.46 -15.48 -25.86
N THR A 413 -18.81 -14.38 -25.20
CA THR A 413 -17.86 -13.29 -24.89
C THR A 413 -16.82 -13.73 -23.86
N VAL A 414 -17.25 -14.43 -22.81
CA VAL A 414 -16.37 -14.96 -21.77
C VAL A 414 -15.43 -16.02 -22.35
N GLU A 415 -15.96 -16.95 -23.13
CA GLU A 415 -15.20 -18.01 -23.79
C GLU A 415 -14.09 -17.41 -24.68
N PHE A 416 -14.42 -16.42 -25.51
CA PHE A 416 -13.43 -15.68 -26.29
C PHE A 416 -12.33 -15.08 -25.40
N CYS A 417 -12.72 -14.43 -24.30
CA CYS A 417 -11.79 -13.75 -23.41
C CYS A 417 -10.81 -14.71 -22.71
N ILE A 418 -11.18 -15.97 -22.45
CA ILE A 418 -10.32 -16.93 -21.75
C ILE A 418 -9.57 -17.88 -22.71
N ASN A 419 -10.08 -18.12 -23.92
CA ASN A 419 -9.50 -19.06 -24.88
C ASN A 419 -8.57 -18.39 -25.90
N ASN A 420 -8.74 -17.10 -26.19
CA ASN A 420 -7.95 -16.40 -27.22
C ASN A 420 -6.83 -15.52 -26.68
N ILE A 421 -6.30 -15.87 -25.50
CA ILE A 421 -5.15 -15.16 -24.93
C ILE A 421 -3.87 -15.75 -25.48
N VAL A 422 -3.41 -15.07 -26.52
CA VAL A 422 -2.06 -15.16 -27.06
C VAL A 422 -1.23 -14.00 -26.54
N PHE A 423 0.04 -14.24 -26.23
CA PHE A 423 0.96 -13.21 -25.74
C PHE A 423 2.36 -13.42 -26.28
N ARG A 424 3.15 -12.34 -26.31
CA ARG A 424 4.52 -12.35 -26.83
C ARG A 424 5.53 -12.48 -25.70
N PHE A 425 6.54 -13.31 -25.94
CA PHE A 425 7.78 -13.32 -25.17
C PHE A 425 8.95 -13.45 -26.15
N GLN A 426 9.82 -12.43 -26.15
CA GLN A 426 10.87 -12.29 -27.19
C GLN A 426 10.22 -12.40 -28.59
N ASP A 427 10.82 -13.18 -29.49
CA ASP A 427 10.37 -13.35 -30.87
C ASP A 427 9.31 -14.46 -31.04
N LYS A 428 8.73 -14.95 -29.94
CA LYS A 428 7.76 -16.05 -29.94
C LYS A 428 6.41 -15.62 -29.39
N ILE A 429 5.36 -16.21 -29.96
CA ILE A 429 3.99 -16.06 -29.49
C ILE A 429 3.61 -17.34 -28.76
N TYR A 430 3.02 -17.18 -27.58
CA TYR A 430 2.58 -18.25 -26.71
C TYR A 430 1.07 -18.17 -26.50
N LYS A 431 0.43 -19.32 -26.30
CA LYS A 431 -0.96 -19.44 -25.87
C LYS A 431 -1.02 -20.18 -24.54
N GLN A 432 -1.88 -19.70 -23.65
CA GLN A 432 -2.14 -20.38 -22.39
C GLN A 432 -3.22 -21.46 -22.59
N LYS A 433 -2.80 -22.72 -22.50
CA LYS A 433 -3.66 -23.89 -22.65
C LYS A 433 -4.50 -24.12 -21.40
N LYS A 434 -3.83 -24.17 -20.25
CA LYS A 434 -4.44 -24.49 -18.95
C LYS A 434 -4.61 -23.26 -18.08
N GLY A 435 -5.66 -23.26 -17.26
CA GLY A 435 -5.85 -22.20 -16.29
C GLY A 435 -6.41 -20.92 -16.88
N LEU A 436 -6.74 -20.01 -15.98
CA LEU A 436 -7.10 -18.65 -16.26
C LEU A 436 -5.85 -17.74 -16.29
N PRO A 437 -5.83 -16.74 -17.18
CA PRO A 437 -4.74 -15.76 -17.31
C PRO A 437 -4.66 -14.79 -16.09
N MET A 438 -3.52 -14.74 -15.39
CA MET A 438 -3.33 -13.84 -14.23
C MET A 438 -3.37 -12.32 -14.55
N GLY A 439 -3.61 -11.92 -15.81
CA GLY A 439 -3.71 -10.53 -16.22
C GLY A 439 -5.06 -10.13 -16.82
N CYS A 440 -5.99 -11.06 -16.99
CA CYS A 440 -7.32 -10.75 -17.51
C CYS A 440 -8.23 -10.25 -16.38
N SER A 441 -9.00 -9.19 -16.63
CA SER A 441 -9.93 -8.63 -15.64
C SER A 441 -11.02 -9.61 -15.22
N LEU A 442 -11.34 -10.59 -16.07
CA LEU A 442 -12.40 -11.56 -15.85
C LEU A 442 -11.95 -12.75 -14.99
N SER A 443 -10.65 -13.06 -14.97
CA SER A 443 -10.13 -14.23 -14.29
C SER A 443 -10.41 -14.27 -12.79
N PRO A 444 -10.31 -13.17 -12.03
CA PRO A 444 -10.69 -13.16 -10.61
C PRO A 444 -12.14 -13.58 -10.39
N LEU A 445 -13.07 -13.08 -11.19
CA LEU A 445 -14.50 -13.41 -11.08
C LEU A 445 -14.75 -14.90 -11.33
N LEU A 446 -14.21 -15.45 -12.42
CA LEU A 446 -14.38 -16.87 -12.74
C LEU A 446 -13.72 -17.77 -11.69
N THR A 447 -12.54 -17.37 -11.20
CA THR A 447 -11.84 -18.09 -10.13
C THR A 447 -12.68 -18.11 -8.86
N ASP A 448 -13.29 -16.98 -8.50
CA ASP A 448 -14.17 -16.91 -7.33
C ASP A 448 -15.40 -17.81 -7.47
N LEU A 449 -16.02 -17.86 -8.66
CA LEU A 449 -17.15 -18.76 -8.90
C LEU A 449 -16.75 -20.23 -8.71
N VAL A 450 -15.64 -20.66 -9.32
CA VAL A 450 -15.15 -22.05 -9.20
C VAL A 450 -14.80 -22.38 -7.75
N MET A 451 -14.14 -21.48 -7.02
CA MET A 451 -13.80 -21.71 -5.62
C MET A 451 -15.02 -21.79 -4.72
N ASN A 452 -16.04 -20.97 -4.97
CA ASN A 452 -17.27 -21.00 -4.19
C ASN A 452 -18.07 -22.28 -4.44
N ASP A 453 -18.15 -22.69 -5.69
CA ASP A 453 -18.76 -23.95 -6.08
C ASP A 453 -18.05 -25.14 -5.41
N PHE A 454 -16.72 -25.18 -5.50
CA PHE A 454 -15.89 -26.19 -4.83
C PHE A 454 -16.14 -26.25 -3.31
N ILE A 455 -16.17 -25.09 -2.63
CA ILE A 455 -16.44 -25.04 -1.18
C ILE A 455 -17.87 -25.53 -0.87
N LYS A 456 -18.86 -25.17 -1.70
CA LYS A 456 -20.25 -25.59 -1.53
C LYS A 456 -20.43 -27.09 -1.72
N GLU A 457 -19.77 -27.68 -2.71
CA GLU A 457 -19.95 -29.11 -3.01
C GLU A 457 -19.16 -30.01 -2.08
N ASN A 458 -17.95 -29.61 -1.68
CA ASN A 458 -16.99 -30.53 -1.08
C ASN A 458 -16.81 -30.28 0.41
N TRP A 459 -16.85 -29.03 0.85
CA TRP A 459 -16.55 -28.72 2.24
C TRP A 459 -17.66 -29.16 3.20
N TYR A 460 -18.91 -29.10 2.76
CA TYR A 460 -20.06 -29.58 3.55
C TYR A 460 -20.07 -31.10 3.71
N LYS A 461 -19.42 -31.85 2.81
CA LYS A 461 -19.32 -33.32 2.87
C LYS A 461 -18.26 -33.81 3.86
N THR A 462 -17.45 -32.92 4.43
CA THR A 462 -16.35 -33.30 5.33
C THR A 462 -16.83 -33.73 6.73
N HIS A 463 -18.12 -33.55 7.05
CA HIS A 463 -18.74 -33.87 8.36
C HIS A 463 -18.08 -33.21 9.58
N TYR A 464 -17.14 -32.28 9.37
CA TYR A 464 -16.53 -31.52 10.45
C TYR A 464 -17.32 -30.25 10.73
N GLU A 465 -17.39 -29.89 12.00
CA GLU A 465 -17.92 -28.62 12.44
C GLU A 465 -16.82 -27.55 12.43
N TYR A 466 -17.13 -26.41 11.83
CA TYR A 466 -16.21 -25.29 11.71
C TYR A 466 -16.83 -24.07 12.36
N LYS A 467 -16.08 -23.43 13.26
CA LYS A 467 -16.46 -22.13 13.83
C LYS A 467 -16.33 -21.03 12.80
N MET A 468 -15.31 -21.13 11.95
CA MET A 468 -15.12 -20.23 10.83
C MET A 468 -14.48 -20.99 9.66
N LEU A 469 -15.06 -20.82 8.48
CA LEU A 469 -14.43 -21.17 7.21
C LEU A 469 -14.65 -20.00 6.28
N ASN A 470 -13.58 -19.27 6.00
CA ASN A 470 -13.66 -18.08 5.15
C ASN A 470 -12.46 -17.99 4.21
N ARG A 471 -12.66 -17.39 3.03
CA ARG A 471 -11.66 -17.30 1.97
C ARG A 471 -11.36 -15.86 1.59
N TYR A 472 -10.09 -15.55 1.40
CA TYR A 472 -9.62 -14.37 0.70
C TYR A 472 -8.81 -14.80 -0.52
N VAL A 473 -9.43 -14.79 -1.70
CA VAL A 473 -8.81 -15.25 -2.96
C VAL A 473 -8.28 -16.69 -2.84
N ASP A 474 -6.98 -16.90 -2.68
CA ASP A 474 -6.30 -18.20 -2.55
C ASP A 474 -6.16 -18.68 -1.10
N ASP A 475 -6.21 -17.76 -0.13
CA ASP A 475 -6.04 -18.04 1.29
C ASP A 475 -7.38 -18.39 1.95
N ILE A 476 -7.48 -19.54 2.63
CA ILE A 476 -8.66 -20.00 3.36
C ILE A 476 -8.31 -20.09 4.85
N ILE A 477 -8.99 -19.31 5.69
CA ILE A 477 -8.89 -19.43 7.14
C ILE A 477 -9.88 -20.47 7.65
N LEU A 478 -9.40 -21.31 8.56
CA LEU A 478 -10.16 -22.34 9.24
C LEU A 478 -9.99 -22.22 10.75
N ILE A 479 -11.08 -21.92 11.44
CA ILE A 479 -11.15 -21.98 12.91
C ILE A 479 -12.11 -23.09 13.28
N SER A 480 -11.62 -24.05 14.05
CA SER A 480 -12.34 -25.27 14.39
C SER A 480 -11.81 -25.85 15.70
N ASP A 481 -12.37 -26.97 16.14
CA ASP A 481 -11.82 -27.77 17.25
C ASP A 481 -11.05 -29.00 16.74
N LEU A 482 -10.61 -28.97 15.47
CA LEU A 482 -9.87 -30.06 14.84
C LEU A 482 -8.38 -30.05 15.26
N THR A 483 -7.84 -31.24 15.45
CA THR A 483 -6.40 -31.46 15.66
C THR A 483 -5.62 -31.26 14.37
N LYS A 484 -4.30 -31.02 14.48
CA LYS A 484 -3.41 -30.92 13.31
C LYS A 484 -3.51 -32.13 12.38
N SER A 485 -3.61 -33.34 12.92
CA SER A 485 -3.74 -34.57 12.11
C SER A 485 -5.07 -34.63 11.36
N GLN A 486 -6.16 -34.13 11.95
CA GLN A 486 -7.44 -34.03 11.25
C GLN A 486 -7.41 -32.98 10.15
N ILE A 487 -6.74 -31.84 10.34
CA ILE A 487 -6.54 -30.83 9.29
C ILE A 487 -5.67 -31.39 8.15
N GLU A 488 -4.64 -32.15 8.48
CA GLU A 488 -3.79 -32.83 7.49
C GLU A 488 -4.61 -33.84 6.67
N LYS A 489 -5.42 -34.66 7.35
CA LYS A 489 -6.34 -35.58 6.68
C LYS A 489 -7.35 -34.84 5.81
N LEU A 490 -7.99 -33.80 6.32
CA LEU A 490 -8.90 -32.94 5.56
C LEU A 490 -8.22 -32.39 4.30
N THR A 491 -6.99 -31.89 4.43
CA THR A 491 -6.23 -31.36 3.29
C THR A 491 -5.92 -32.47 2.27
N SER A 492 -5.56 -33.66 2.74
CA SER A 492 -5.37 -34.83 1.88
C SER A 492 -6.67 -35.22 1.17
N ASP A 493 -7.79 -35.29 1.88
CA ASP A 493 -9.10 -35.64 1.32
C ASP A 493 -9.51 -34.61 0.25
N LEU A 494 -9.34 -33.30 0.52
CA LEU A 494 -9.60 -32.23 -0.46
C LEU A 494 -8.73 -32.38 -1.72
N ASN A 495 -7.47 -32.79 -1.56
CA ASN A 495 -6.57 -33.07 -2.67
C ASN A 495 -6.91 -34.35 -3.44
N MET A 496 -7.79 -35.20 -2.91
CA MET A 496 -8.29 -36.43 -3.54
C MET A 496 -9.68 -36.25 -4.18
N ILE A 497 -10.45 -35.25 -3.74
CA ILE A 497 -11.85 -35.01 -4.17
C ILE A 497 -11.95 -34.67 -5.65
N ASP A 498 -10.93 -34.02 -6.22
CA ASP A 498 -10.84 -33.90 -7.66
C ASP A 498 -10.14 -35.13 -8.23
N GLY A 499 -10.89 -35.95 -8.98
CA GLY A 499 -10.33 -36.81 -10.04
C GLY A 499 -9.59 -36.02 -11.15
N GLU A 500 -9.43 -34.70 -10.95
CA GLU A 500 -8.69 -33.75 -11.76
C GLU A 500 -7.40 -33.33 -11.02
N LYS A 501 -6.25 -33.54 -11.65
CA LYS A 501 -4.90 -33.21 -11.11
C LYS A 501 -4.62 -31.72 -10.88
N ASN A 502 -5.64 -30.86 -10.81
CA ASN A 502 -5.48 -29.43 -11.04
C ASN A 502 -5.55 -28.58 -9.75
N LEU A 503 -6.55 -28.73 -8.86
CA LEU A 503 -6.60 -27.96 -7.60
C LEU A 503 -5.88 -28.70 -6.47
N GLN A 504 -4.86 -28.05 -5.89
CA GLN A 504 -4.08 -28.59 -4.79
C GLN A 504 -4.05 -27.60 -3.63
N PHE A 505 -4.21 -28.12 -2.42
CA PHE A 505 -4.21 -27.40 -1.16
C PHE A 505 -2.98 -27.76 -0.35
N THR A 506 -2.40 -26.74 0.27
CA THR A 506 -1.43 -26.86 1.36
C THR A 506 -2.03 -26.27 2.62
N PHE A 507 -1.53 -26.65 3.80
CA PHE A 507 -2.01 -26.07 5.05
C PHE A 507 -0.85 -25.59 5.94
N GLU A 508 -1.14 -24.53 6.69
CA GLU A 508 -0.38 -24.07 7.85
C GLU A 508 -1.26 -24.25 9.09
N PHE A 509 -0.68 -24.80 10.16
CA PHE A 509 -1.34 -24.94 11.45
C PHE A 509 -0.69 -23.99 12.45
N GLU A 510 -1.46 -23.53 13.44
CA GLU A 510 -0.91 -22.62 14.46
C GLU A 510 0.35 -23.16 15.14
N VAL A 511 1.25 -22.23 15.47
CA VAL A 511 2.45 -22.48 16.26
C VAL A 511 2.41 -21.53 17.45
N ASP A 512 2.58 -22.06 18.66
CA ASP A 512 2.48 -21.30 19.92
C ASP A 512 1.19 -20.47 20.02
N CYS A 513 0.05 -21.09 19.66
CA CYS A 513 -1.26 -20.45 19.65
C CYS A 513 -1.38 -19.27 18.67
N LYS A 514 -0.51 -19.23 17.63
CA LYS A 514 -0.45 -18.11 16.69
C LYS A 514 -0.51 -18.58 15.25
N LEU A 515 -1.23 -17.83 14.42
CA LEU A 515 -1.30 -18.06 12.99
C LEU A 515 -1.37 -16.73 12.22
N PRO A 516 -0.47 -16.47 11.27
CA PRO A 516 -0.60 -15.32 10.39
C PRO A 516 -1.69 -15.56 9.34
N PHE A 517 -2.57 -14.58 9.14
CA PHE A 517 -3.56 -14.59 8.07
C PHE A 517 -3.80 -13.16 7.57
N LEU A 518 -3.74 -12.92 6.26
CA LEU A 518 -3.71 -11.57 5.67
C LEU A 518 -2.61 -10.69 6.30
N ASP A 519 -3.00 -9.50 6.79
CA ASP A 519 -2.11 -8.52 7.44
C ASP A 519 -2.09 -8.64 8.97
N VAL A 520 -2.66 -9.70 9.54
CA VAL A 520 -2.79 -9.90 10.99
C VAL A 520 -2.18 -11.21 11.48
N LEU A 521 -1.70 -11.18 12.70
CA LEU A 521 -1.30 -12.34 13.48
C LEU A 521 -2.43 -12.63 14.45
N LEU A 522 -3.10 -13.76 14.25
CA LEU A 522 -4.07 -14.29 15.18
C LEU A 522 -3.33 -14.89 16.37
N ILE A 523 -3.81 -14.62 17.57
CA ILE A 523 -3.28 -15.15 18.82
C ILE A 523 -4.46 -15.70 19.61
N ILE A 524 -4.55 -17.02 19.75
CA ILE A 524 -5.61 -17.65 20.51
C ILE A 524 -5.22 -17.77 21.98
N ASP A 525 -6.06 -17.22 22.85
CA ASP A 525 -5.96 -17.38 24.29
C ASP A 525 -7.08 -18.33 24.73
N ARG A 526 -6.74 -19.60 24.88
CA ARG A 526 -7.66 -20.68 25.26
C ARG A 526 -8.12 -20.58 26.70
N GLU A 527 -7.33 -19.96 27.58
CA GLU A 527 -7.67 -19.78 28.98
C GLU A 527 -8.70 -18.66 29.14
N ARG A 528 -8.49 -17.54 28.45
CA ARG A 528 -9.43 -16.41 28.44
C ARG A 528 -10.53 -16.52 27.41
N VAL A 529 -10.51 -17.59 26.62
CA VAL A 529 -11.54 -17.90 25.62
C VAL A 529 -11.68 -16.74 24.62
N LYS A 530 -10.56 -16.24 24.10
CA LYS A 530 -10.52 -15.07 23.20
C LYS A 530 -9.50 -15.22 22.08
N ILE A 531 -9.78 -14.57 20.95
CA ILE A 531 -8.81 -14.35 19.87
C ILE A 531 -8.35 -12.90 19.93
N TYR A 532 -7.05 -12.70 20.01
CA TYR A 532 -6.42 -11.41 19.83
C TYR A 532 -5.83 -11.30 18.43
N THR A 533 -5.77 -10.08 17.92
CA THR A 533 -5.12 -9.78 16.65
C THR A 533 -4.02 -8.76 16.85
N SER A 534 -2.92 -8.91 16.13
CA SER A 534 -1.85 -7.91 16.04
C SER A 534 -1.40 -7.78 14.60
N TRP A 535 -0.71 -6.69 14.26
CA TRP A 535 -0.21 -6.51 12.89
C TRP A 535 0.85 -7.56 12.55
N TYR A 536 0.67 -8.29 11.46
CA TYR A 536 1.65 -9.22 10.94
C TYR A 536 2.33 -8.67 9.70
N ARG A 537 3.65 -8.83 9.64
CA ARG A 537 4.43 -8.55 8.43
C ARG A 537 5.39 -9.70 8.22
N LYS A 538 5.41 -10.25 7.01
CA LYS A 538 6.40 -11.27 6.63
C LYS A 538 7.80 -10.68 6.79
N SER A 539 8.78 -11.52 7.10
CA SER A 539 10.19 -11.12 7.24
C SER A 539 10.74 -10.39 6.00
N THR A 540 10.16 -10.67 4.82
CA THR A 540 10.52 -10.03 3.55
C THR A 540 9.80 -8.71 3.29
N ALA A 541 8.88 -8.27 4.15
CA ALA A 541 8.13 -7.04 3.97
C ALA A 541 9.04 -5.82 4.12
N ASP A 542 9.05 -4.97 3.11
CA ASP A 542 9.61 -3.64 3.19
C ASP A 542 8.82 -2.83 4.23
N LYS A 543 9.57 -2.18 5.15
CA LYS A 543 9.00 -1.35 6.22
C LYS A 543 8.89 0.11 5.82
N THR A 544 9.40 0.47 4.65
CA THR A 544 9.54 1.86 4.24
C THR A 544 8.32 2.32 3.47
N LEU A 545 7.95 3.57 3.71
CA LEU A 545 6.83 4.24 3.06
C LEU A 545 7.30 4.86 1.73
N LEU A 546 6.35 5.40 0.97
CA LEU A 546 6.64 6.21 -0.20
C LEU A 546 7.60 7.35 0.18
N ASP A 547 8.64 7.59 -0.64
CA ASP A 547 9.59 8.67 -0.37
C ASP A 547 8.87 10.02 -0.40
N PHE A 548 9.08 10.83 0.64
CA PHE A 548 8.45 12.14 0.79
C PHE A 548 8.70 13.07 -0.41
N ASN A 549 9.85 12.93 -1.08
CA ASN A 549 10.21 13.76 -2.23
C ASN A 549 9.58 13.25 -3.54
N SER A 550 8.95 12.08 -3.57
CA SER A 550 8.28 11.57 -4.77
C SER A 550 7.21 12.55 -5.28
N ASP A 551 6.97 12.63 -6.59
CA ASP A 551 6.02 13.59 -7.18
C ASP A 551 4.56 13.08 -7.14
N HIS A 552 4.12 12.64 -5.97
CA HIS A 552 2.71 12.30 -5.70
C HIS A 552 1.97 13.49 -5.09
N ASN A 553 0.64 13.48 -5.19
CA ASN A 553 -0.20 14.43 -4.46
C ASN A 553 0.08 14.37 -2.95
N SER A 554 0.08 15.51 -2.26
CA SER A 554 0.28 15.59 -0.81
C SER A 554 -0.71 14.77 0.01
N ALA A 555 -1.88 14.41 -0.54
CA ALA A 555 -2.82 13.49 0.11
C ALA A 555 -2.39 12.01 0.08
N VAL A 556 -1.42 11.65 -0.78
CA VAL A 556 -0.91 10.28 -0.97
C VAL A 556 0.43 10.07 -0.26
N LYS A 557 1.13 11.16 0.06
CA LYS A 557 2.35 11.17 0.89
C LYS A 557 1.99 11.17 2.37
#